data_AF-A0A7J9XZ62-F1
#
_entry.id   AF-A0A7J9XZ62-F1
#
_cell.length_a   1.000
_cell.length_b   1.000
_cell.length_c   1.000
_cell.angle_alpha   90.00
_cell.angle_beta   90.00
_cell.angle_gamma   90.00
#
_symmetry.space_group_name_H-M   'P 1'
#
loop_
_entity.id
_entity.type
_entity.pdbx_description
1 polymer ?
#
loop_
_entity_poly.entity_id
_entity_poly.type
_entity_poly.pdbx_seq_one_letter_code
_entity_poly.pdbx_strand_id
1 'polypeptide(L)'
;PYGLVRYGVAPDNQKMKSVIRVLHGSFDEGNGVRFLGNIVLGEDLSTADLRAHYDAIIYATGTQGDRKLGIPGQELPGNHGAKEFVNWYCGHPDAAARDFPLRGPQVAVVGAGNVALDVARMLAKATDEIAATDVPDRVLDTFRNNRITDIHLLSRRGPAQVKFTPIELREMGELVNADVVIDPGELELTPDEEERVVADRQQRKNVSL
;
A
#
# COMPACT_ATOMS: atom_id res chain seq x y z
N PRO A 1 17.95 -3.74 -1.86
CA PRO A 1 17.94 -2.33 -1.39
C PRO A 1 16.57 -1.68 -1.67
N TYR A 2 16.37 -0.43 -1.27
CA TYR A 2 15.22 0.45 -1.57
C TYR A 2 13.89 0.20 -0.82
N GLY A 3 13.74 -0.92 -0.12
CA GLY A 3 12.59 -1.17 0.76
C GLY A 3 11.24 -0.96 0.06
N LEU A 4 10.32 -0.22 0.70
CA LEU A 4 8.98 0.05 0.19
C LEU A 4 8.96 0.86 -1.11
N VAL A 5 10.03 1.57 -1.48
CA VAL A 5 10.07 2.20 -2.80
C VAL A 5 10.00 1.15 -3.92
N ARG A 6 10.61 -0.03 -3.69
CA ARG A 6 10.56 -1.17 -4.61
C ARG A 6 9.35 -2.07 -4.35
N TYR A 7 9.07 -2.37 -3.08
CA TYR A 7 8.12 -3.42 -2.69
C TYR A 7 6.78 -2.90 -2.12
N GLY A 8 6.59 -1.58 -2.07
CA GLY A 8 5.41 -0.95 -1.47
C GLY A 8 4.71 0.05 -2.40
N VAL A 9 5.45 0.79 -3.21
CA VAL A 9 4.88 1.70 -4.21
C VAL A 9 4.22 0.88 -5.31
N ALA A 10 2.93 1.14 -5.55
CA ALA A 10 2.14 0.42 -6.52
C ALA A 10 2.77 0.43 -7.94
N PRO A 11 2.65 -0.67 -8.70
CA PRO A 11 3.23 -0.81 -10.05
C PRO A 11 2.78 0.24 -11.07
N ASP A 12 1.59 0.82 -10.90
CA ASP A 12 1.10 1.91 -11.73
C ASP A 12 1.71 3.28 -11.35
N ASN A 13 2.32 3.40 -10.17
CA ASN A 13 2.94 4.61 -9.65
C ASN A 13 4.45 4.73 -9.99
N GLN A 14 4.79 4.55 -11.27
CA GLN A 14 6.19 4.58 -11.77
C GLN A 14 6.92 5.90 -11.51
N LYS A 15 6.21 7.03 -11.48
CA LYS A 15 6.80 8.34 -11.14
C LYS A 15 7.40 8.34 -9.74
N MET A 16 6.74 7.73 -8.77
CA MET A 16 7.23 7.65 -7.38
C MET A 16 8.45 6.73 -7.25
N LYS A 17 8.54 5.67 -8.08
CA LYS A 17 9.72 4.78 -8.12
C LYS A 17 10.98 5.47 -8.68
N SER A 18 10.85 6.63 -9.34
CA SER A 18 12.00 7.37 -9.88
C SER A 18 13.04 7.80 -8.84
N VAL A 19 12.64 7.93 -7.57
CA VAL A 19 13.53 8.25 -6.44
C VAL A 19 14.64 7.21 -6.27
N ILE A 20 14.45 5.97 -6.76
CA ILE A 20 15.48 4.93 -6.76
C ILE A 20 16.77 5.42 -7.42
N ARG A 21 16.68 6.25 -8.47
CA ARG A 21 17.88 6.81 -9.13
C ARG A 21 18.68 7.72 -8.21
N VAL A 22 17.99 8.53 -7.40
CA VAL A 22 18.64 9.41 -6.42
C VAL A 22 19.27 8.59 -5.29
N LEU A 23 18.54 7.58 -4.77
CA LEU A 23 19.04 6.68 -3.74
C LEU A 23 20.25 5.87 -4.22
N HIS A 24 20.26 5.46 -5.49
CA HIS A 24 21.38 4.76 -6.10
C HIS A 24 22.66 5.60 -6.06
N GLY A 25 22.56 6.90 -6.34
CA GLY A 25 23.71 7.81 -6.33
C GLY A 25 24.43 7.88 -4.97
N SER A 26 23.74 7.58 -3.87
CA SER A 26 24.38 7.50 -2.54
C SER A 26 25.38 6.34 -2.42
N PHE A 27 25.29 5.33 -3.29
CA PHE A 27 26.21 4.19 -3.34
C PHE A 27 27.33 4.35 -4.37
N ASP A 28 27.40 5.50 -5.07
CA ASP A 28 28.44 5.75 -6.06
C ASP A 28 29.85 5.72 -5.45
N GLU A 29 30.83 5.31 -6.26
CA GLU A 29 32.23 5.25 -5.86
C GLU A 29 32.71 6.61 -5.32
N GLY A 30 33.43 6.58 -4.20
CA GLY A 30 33.95 7.80 -3.55
C GLY A 30 33.06 8.37 -2.43
N ASN A 31 31.79 7.96 -2.32
CA ASN A 31 30.91 8.41 -1.23
C ASN A 31 31.17 7.69 0.12
N GLY A 32 32.04 6.68 0.14
CA GLY A 32 32.39 5.93 1.35
C GLY A 32 31.27 5.04 1.90
N VAL A 33 30.21 4.80 1.12
CA VAL A 33 29.06 3.96 1.51
C VAL A 33 29.24 2.54 0.98
N ARG A 34 29.00 1.53 1.82
CA ARG A 34 28.98 0.12 1.43
C ARG A 34 27.59 -0.46 1.68
N PHE A 35 27.02 -1.11 0.67
CA PHE A 35 25.78 -1.85 0.80
C PHE A 35 26.08 -3.34 1.01
N LEU A 36 25.56 -3.89 2.10
CA LEU A 36 25.61 -5.32 2.41
C LEU A 36 24.17 -5.84 2.45
N GLY A 37 23.75 -6.54 1.39
CA GLY A 37 22.44 -7.18 1.31
C GLY A 37 22.47 -8.61 1.84
N ASN A 38 21.29 -9.21 2.02
CA ASN A 38 21.13 -10.58 2.51
C ASN A 38 21.78 -10.82 3.89
N ILE A 39 21.63 -9.84 4.79
CA ILE A 39 22.03 -9.92 6.19
C ILE A 39 20.83 -9.50 7.03
N VAL A 40 20.39 -10.37 7.93
CA VAL A 40 19.27 -10.16 8.85
C VAL A 40 19.81 -9.91 10.26
N LEU A 41 19.56 -8.70 10.77
CA LEU A 41 19.94 -8.34 12.13
C LEU A 41 19.10 -9.14 13.14
N GLY A 42 19.76 -9.81 14.07
CA GLY A 42 19.18 -10.75 15.04
C GLY A 42 19.37 -12.22 14.66
N GLU A 43 19.68 -12.51 13.38
CA GLU A 43 19.94 -13.87 12.89
C GLU A 43 21.41 -14.03 12.47
N ASP A 44 21.87 -13.21 11.52
CA ASP A 44 23.24 -13.29 10.99
C ASP A 44 24.23 -12.48 11.82
N LEU A 45 23.77 -11.38 12.43
CA LEU A 45 24.55 -10.47 13.27
C LEU A 45 23.72 -10.01 14.45
N SER A 46 24.35 -9.79 15.59
CA SER A 46 23.72 -9.14 16.74
C SER A 46 23.95 -7.64 16.77
N THR A 47 23.13 -6.92 17.53
CA THR A 47 23.40 -5.50 17.86
C THR A 47 24.73 -5.32 18.58
N ALA A 48 25.18 -6.32 19.36
CA ALA A 48 26.45 -6.26 20.05
C ALA A 48 27.64 -6.28 19.07
N ASP A 49 27.54 -7.11 18.03
CA ASP A 49 28.54 -7.16 16.95
C ASP A 49 28.65 -5.81 16.25
N LEU A 50 27.53 -5.17 15.94
CA LEU A 50 27.53 -3.83 15.34
C LEU A 50 28.16 -2.78 16.27
N ARG A 51 27.84 -2.80 17.57
CA ARG A 51 28.39 -1.84 18.55
C ARG A 51 29.90 -1.98 18.73
N ALA A 52 30.45 -3.17 18.52
CA ALA A 52 31.89 -3.39 18.60
C ALA A 52 32.66 -2.79 17.40
N HIS A 53 31.99 -2.56 16.26
CA HIS A 53 32.63 -2.19 15.00
C HIS A 53 32.22 -0.82 14.44
N TYR A 54 31.19 -0.18 15.00
CA TYR A 54 30.64 1.10 14.52
C TYR A 54 30.43 2.09 15.66
N ASP A 55 30.79 3.36 15.44
CA ASP A 55 30.60 4.45 16.41
C ASP A 55 29.12 4.79 16.66
N ALA A 56 28.28 4.61 15.63
CA ALA A 56 26.86 4.88 15.69
C ALA A 56 26.07 3.86 14.85
N ILE A 57 24.85 3.55 15.32
CA ILE A 57 23.93 2.62 14.65
C ILE A 57 22.60 3.33 14.42
N ILE A 58 22.15 3.35 13.17
CA ILE A 58 20.85 3.92 12.77
C ILE A 58 19.94 2.77 12.34
N TYR A 59 18.81 2.62 13.03
CA TYR A 59 17.78 1.64 12.67
C TYR A 59 16.79 2.26 11.69
N ALA A 60 16.82 1.78 10.45
CA ALA A 60 15.91 2.20 9.38
C ALA A 60 15.09 1.01 8.82
N THR A 61 14.64 0.12 9.69
CA THR A 61 14.01 -1.18 9.35
C THR A 61 12.56 -1.07 8.85
N GLY A 62 11.95 0.11 8.99
CA GLY A 62 10.52 0.31 8.72
C GLY A 62 9.62 -0.52 9.64
N THR A 63 8.36 -0.71 9.22
CA THR A 63 7.35 -1.52 9.92
C THR A 63 7.06 -2.78 9.12
N GLN A 64 7.22 -3.96 9.72
CA GLN A 64 7.10 -5.22 8.99
C GLN A 64 5.69 -5.81 8.94
N GLY A 65 4.87 -5.63 9.98
CA GLY A 65 3.55 -6.27 10.08
C GLY A 65 2.34 -5.38 9.72
N ASP A 66 1.26 -6.04 9.34
CA ASP A 66 -0.08 -5.44 9.26
C ASP A 66 -0.73 -5.33 10.64
N ARG A 67 -1.56 -4.28 10.82
CA ARG A 67 -2.36 -4.14 12.04
C ARG A 67 -3.58 -5.04 11.96
N LYS A 68 -3.66 -6.02 12.87
CA LYS A 68 -4.83 -6.90 13.05
C LYS A 68 -6.08 -6.09 13.42
N LEU A 69 -7.23 -6.51 12.89
CA LEU A 69 -8.53 -5.90 13.21
C LEU A 69 -9.02 -6.28 14.60
N GLY A 70 -8.65 -7.47 15.10
CA GLY A 70 -9.06 -7.95 16.42
C GLY A 70 -10.54 -8.35 16.49
N ILE A 71 -11.11 -8.81 15.38
CA ILE A 71 -12.52 -9.22 15.27
C ILE A 71 -12.66 -10.74 15.12
N PRO A 72 -13.80 -11.33 15.54
CA PRO A 72 -14.11 -12.74 15.25
C PRO A 72 -14.03 -13.04 13.75
N GLY A 73 -13.45 -14.18 13.39
CA GLY A 73 -13.30 -14.60 11.99
C GLY A 73 -12.07 -14.03 11.26
N GLN A 74 -11.23 -13.22 11.91
CA GLN A 74 -9.99 -12.68 11.33
C GLN A 74 -9.05 -13.76 10.75
N GLU A 75 -9.04 -14.97 11.31
CA GLU A 75 -8.11 -16.02 10.87
C GLU A 75 -8.71 -16.89 9.73
N LEU A 76 -9.89 -16.54 9.21
CA LEU A 76 -10.53 -17.26 8.10
C LEU A 76 -9.75 -17.07 6.79
N PRO A 77 -9.72 -18.09 5.91
CA PRO A 77 -9.15 -17.95 4.57
C PRO A 77 -9.79 -16.80 3.79
N GLY A 78 -8.97 -16.04 3.05
CA GLY A 78 -9.41 -14.87 2.29
C GLY A 78 -9.31 -13.55 3.06
N ASN A 79 -9.05 -13.58 4.38
CA ASN A 79 -8.67 -12.37 5.10
C ASN A 79 -7.14 -12.15 5.05
N HIS A 80 -6.72 -11.01 4.52
CA HIS A 80 -5.32 -10.71 4.28
C HIS A 80 -4.94 -9.30 4.73
N GLY A 81 -3.68 -9.14 5.14
CA GLY A 81 -3.12 -7.82 5.38
C GLY A 81 -2.95 -7.05 4.06
N ALA A 82 -3.22 -5.74 4.07
CA ALA A 82 -3.05 -4.91 2.89
C ALA A 82 -1.58 -4.91 2.43
N LYS A 83 -0.63 -4.87 3.39
CA LYS A 83 0.80 -4.94 3.07
C LYS A 83 1.17 -6.31 2.50
N GLU A 84 0.56 -7.40 2.96
CA GLU A 84 0.79 -8.72 2.37
C GLU A 84 0.39 -8.77 0.89
N PHE A 85 -0.76 -8.19 0.55
CA PHE A 85 -1.24 -8.09 -0.84
C PHE A 85 -0.33 -7.18 -1.68
N VAL A 86 0.09 -6.03 -1.13
CA VAL A 86 1.03 -5.11 -1.77
C VAL A 86 2.38 -5.78 -2.03
N ASN A 87 2.95 -6.43 -1.02
CA ASN A 87 4.19 -7.19 -1.16
C ASN A 87 4.06 -8.26 -2.25
N TRP A 88 2.91 -8.93 -2.34
CA TRP A 88 2.66 -9.94 -3.35
C TRP A 88 2.67 -9.36 -4.76
N TYR A 89 1.87 -8.32 -5.03
CA TYR A 89 1.80 -7.73 -6.37
C TYR A 89 3.04 -6.93 -6.75
N CYS A 90 3.79 -6.39 -5.79
CA CYS A 90 5.08 -5.72 -6.02
C CYS A 90 6.27 -6.70 -6.10
N GLY A 91 6.04 -8.01 -5.96
CA GLY A 91 7.09 -9.03 -6.11
C GLY A 91 8.10 -9.09 -4.98
N HIS A 92 7.69 -8.83 -3.74
CA HIS A 92 8.54 -9.09 -2.57
C HIS A 92 8.86 -10.58 -2.45
N PRO A 93 10.14 -10.98 -2.24
CA PRO A 93 10.54 -12.40 -2.16
C PRO A 93 9.75 -13.20 -1.12
N ASP A 94 9.54 -12.65 0.08
CA ASP A 94 8.76 -13.32 1.14
C ASP A 94 7.28 -13.54 0.79
N ALA A 95 6.77 -12.89 -0.26
CA ALA A 95 5.42 -13.07 -0.78
C ALA A 95 5.38 -13.94 -2.05
N ALA A 96 6.51 -14.53 -2.47
CA ALA A 96 6.61 -15.33 -3.70
C ALA A 96 5.73 -16.60 -3.65
N ALA A 97 5.66 -17.24 -2.47
CA ALA A 97 4.85 -18.44 -2.25
C ALA A 97 3.38 -18.13 -1.88
N ARG A 98 3.01 -16.86 -1.72
CA ARG A 98 1.64 -16.48 -1.40
C ARG A 98 0.77 -16.56 -2.65
N ASP A 99 -0.42 -17.12 -2.48
CA ASP A 99 -1.50 -17.09 -3.47
C ASP A 99 -2.63 -16.20 -2.94
N PHE A 100 -3.23 -15.42 -3.84
CA PHE A 100 -4.35 -14.53 -3.57
C PHE A 100 -5.46 -14.85 -4.57
N PRO A 101 -6.32 -15.84 -4.27
CA PRO A 101 -7.34 -16.27 -5.22
C PRO A 101 -8.42 -15.19 -5.38
N LEU A 102 -8.36 -14.44 -6.49
CA LEU A 102 -9.34 -13.42 -6.86
C LEU A 102 -10.62 -14.03 -7.48
N ARG A 103 -11.21 -15.00 -6.78
CA ARG A 103 -12.28 -15.88 -7.29
C ARG A 103 -13.69 -15.41 -6.95
N GLY A 104 -13.84 -14.62 -5.90
CA GLY A 104 -15.14 -14.09 -5.45
C GLY A 104 -15.58 -12.88 -6.27
N PRO A 105 -16.89 -12.61 -6.37
CA PRO A 105 -17.40 -11.42 -7.04
C PRO A 105 -17.15 -10.14 -6.23
N GLN A 106 -16.99 -10.24 -4.91
CA GLN A 106 -16.92 -9.09 -4.01
C GLN A 106 -15.71 -9.17 -3.09
N VAL A 107 -15.15 -8.01 -2.78
CA VAL A 107 -14.05 -7.84 -1.85
C VAL A 107 -14.27 -6.61 -0.98
N ALA A 108 -13.91 -6.70 0.31
CA ALA A 108 -13.91 -5.57 1.21
C ALA A 108 -12.47 -5.14 1.53
N VAL A 109 -12.17 -3.86 1.32
CA VAL A 109 -10.90 -3.22 1.68
C VAL A 109 -11.16 -2.32 2.88
N VAL A 110 -10.63 -2.68 4.05
CA VAL A 110 -10.88 -1.94 5.29
C VAL A 110 -9.76 -0.92 5.51
N GLY A 111 -10.10 0.36 5.35
CA GLY A 111 -9.16 1.46 5.55
C GLY A 111 -9.51 2.70 4.74
N ALA A 112 -9.01 3.85 5.18
CA ALA A 112 -9.22 5.14 4.52
C ALA A 112 -7.88 5.85 4.25
N GLY A 113 -6.82 5.11 3.94
CA GLY A 113 -5.49 5.65 3.61
C GLY A 113 -5.10 5.33 2.17
N ASN A 114 -3.99 5.90 1.69
CA ASN A 114 -3.50 5.66 0.32
C ASN A 114 -3.35 4.18 -0.02
N VAL A 115 -2.82 3.36 0.90
CA VAL A 115 -2.67 1.91 0.67
C VAL A 115 -4.03 1.23 0.39
N ALA A 116 -5.11 1.70 1.01
CA ALA A 116 -6.44 1.15 0.74
C ALA A 116 -6.91 1.51 -0.68
N LEU A 117 -6.61 2.72 -1.15
CA LEU A 117 -6.84 3.12 -2.54
C LEU A 117 -5.95 2.36 -3.51
N ASP A 118 -4.66 2.18 -3.20
CA ASP A 118 -3.74 1.38 -4.04
C ASP A 118 -4.27 -0.05 -4.23
N VAL A 119 -4.73 -0.69 -3.16
CA VAL A 119 -5.33 -2.03 -3.21
C VAL A 119 -6.61 -2.03 -4.05
N ALA A 120 -7.52 -1.09 -3.80
CA ALA A 120 -8.77 -0.98 -4.56
C ALA A 120 -8.50 -0.73 -6.06
N ARG A 121 -7.59 0.20 -6.37
CA ARG A 121 -7.18 0.55 -7.74
C ARG A 121 -6.56 -0.64 -8.45
N MET A 122 -5.65 -1.36 -7.80
CA MET A 122 -5.05 -2.58 -8.37
C MET A 122 -6.09 -3.66 -8.64
N LEU A 123 -7.08 -3.85 -7.76
CA LEU A 123 -8.16 -4.82 -7.94
C LEU A 123 -9.14 -4.44 -9.06
N ALA A 124 -9.33 -3.14 -9.30
CA ALA A 124 -10.26 -2.60 -10.30
C ALA A 124 -9.67 -2.54 -11.73
N LYS A 125 -8.35 -2.43 -11.86
CA LYS A 125 -7.66 -2.28 -13.16
C LYS A 125 -7.92 -3.44 -14.11
N ALA A 126 -8.02 -3.12 -15.39
CA ALA A 126 -8.06 -4.14 -16.44
C ALA A 126 -6.72 -4.89 -16.49
N THR A 127 -6.76 -6.17 -16.84
CA THR A 127 -5.56 -7.01 -16.92
C THR A 127 -4.49 -6.43 -17.86
N ASP A 128 -4.89 -5.79 -18.96
CA ASP A 128 -3.96 -5.17 -19.92
C ASP A 128 -3.25 -3.95 -19.33
N GLU A 129 -3.92 -3.17 -18.48
CA GLU A 129 -3.28 -2.07 -17.76
C GLU A 129 -2.22 -2.60 -16.80
N ILE A 130 -2.52 -3.70 -16.10
CA ILE A 130 -1.59 -4.35 -15.18
C ILE A 130 -0.40 -4.94 -15.94
N ALA A 131 -0.64 -5.58 -17.09
CA ALA A 131 0.38 -6.19 -17.94
C ALA A 131 1.42 -5.17 -18.45
N ALA A 132 1.07 -3.88 -18.52
CA ALA A 132 1.97 -2.79 -18.91
C ALA A 132 2.89 -2.28 -17.77
N THR A 133 2.78 -2.85 -16.57
CA THR A 133 3.54 -2.43 -15.38
C THR A 133 4.68 -3.41 -15.02
N ASP A 134 5.37 -3.18 -13.90
CA ASP A 134 6.43 -4.05 -13.38
C ASP A 134 5.91 -5.17 -12.44
N VAL A 135 4.63 -5.54 -12.57
CA VAL A 135 4.02 -6.66 -11.83
C VAL A 135 4.67 -8.00 -12.24
N PRO A 136 4.97 -8.91 -11.29
CA PRO A 136 5.48 -10.24 -11.62
C PRO A 136 4.48 -11.07 -12.45
N ASP A 137 4.98 -11.89 -13.39
CA ASP A 137 4.13 -12.74 -14.25
C ASP A 137 3.13 -13.61 -13.48
N ARG A 138 3.56 -14.20 -12.36
CA ARG A 138 2.71 -15.02 -11.48
C ARG A 138 1.49 -14.26 -10.94
N VAL A 139 1.64 -12.95 -10.73
CA VAL A 139 0.58 -12.06 -10.24
C VAL A 139 -0.35 -11.73 -11.40
N LEU A 140 0.23 -11.42 -12.57
CA LEU A 140 -0.54 -11.17 -13.79
C LEU A 140 -1.42 -12.38 -14.17
N ASP A 141 -0.92 -13.61 -14.02
CA ASP A 141 -1.69 -14.84 -14.21
C ASP A 141 -2.91 -14.95 -13.30
N THR A 142 -2.78 -14.50 -12.04
CA THR A 142 -3.91 -14.42 -11.12
C THR A 142 -4.91 -13.35 -11.58
N PHE A 143 -4.45 -12.18 -12.01
CA PHE A 143 -5.33 -11.09 -12.48
C PHE A 143 -6.05 -11.43 -13.79
N ARG A 144 -5.49 -12.27 -14.66
CA ARG A 144 -6.19 -12.81 -15.86
C ARG A 144 -7.46 -13.57 -15.50
N ASN A 145 -7.53 -14.11 -14.29
CA ASN A 145 -8.66 -14.88 -13.79
C ASN A 145 -9.45 -14.13 -12.71
N ASN A 146 -9.23 -12.82 -12.57
CA ASN A 146 -9.94 -11.98 -11.61
C ASN A 146 -11.44 -11.98 -11.92
N ARG A 147 -12.26 -12.31 -10.92
CA ARG A 147 -13.73 -12.32 -11.01
C ARG A 147 -14.40 -11.26 -10.16
N ILE A 148 -13.62 -10.41 -9.51
CA ILE A 148 -14.13 -9.35 -8.64
C ILE A 148 -14.80 -8.29 -9.52
N THR A 149 -16.05 -7.98 -9.18
CA THR A 149 -16.87 -6.92 -9.79
C THR A 149 -17.12 -5.79 -8.81
N ASP A 150 -17.19 -6.09 -7.51
CA ASP A 150 -17.53 -5.12 -6.47
C ASP A 150 -16.40 -5.01 -5.45
N ILE A 151 -15.87 -3.81 -5.30
CA ILE A 151 -14.79 -3.48 -4.35
C ILE A 151 -15.33 -2.48 -3.33
N HIS A 152 -15.57 -2.94 -2.11
CA HIS A 152 -16.11 -2.13 -1.04
C HIS A 152 -14.99 -1.51 -0.21
N LEU A 153 -14.79 -0.20 -0.29
CA LEU A 153 -13.84 0.53 0.54
C LEU A 153 -14.51 0.98 1.85
N LEU A 154 -14.14 0.35 2.96
CA LEU A 154 -14.80 0.55 4.24
C LEU A 154 -13.96 1.43 5.17
N SER A 155 -14.52 2.59 5.54
CA SER A 155 -13.96 3.49 6.56
C SER A 155 -14.78 3.43 7.84
N ARG A 156 -14.10 3.38 8.98
CA ARG A 156 -14.74 3.43 10.31
C ARG A 156 -15.24 4.83 10.72
N ARG A 157 -14.97 5.86 9.91
CA ARG A 157 -15.30 7.28 10.15
C ARG A 157 -15.68 7.93 8.82
N GLY A 158 -16.29 9.10 8.90
CA GLY A 158 -16.77 9.87 7.75
C GLY A 158 -15.68 10.47 6.85
N PRO A 159 -16.11 11.16 5.78
CA PRO A 159 -15.26 11.70 4.72
C PRO A 159 -14.27 12.75 5.25
N ALA A 160 -14.63 13.50 6.28
CA ALA A 160 -13.74 14.48 6.91
C ALA A 160 -12.46 13.82 7.47
N GLN A 161 -12.51 12.57 7.93
CA GLN A 161 -11.40 11.93 8.65
C GLN A 161 -10.57 10.94 7.83
N VAL A 162 -10.77 10.92 6.51
CA VAL A 162 -9.96 10.13 5.58
C VAL A 162 -8.49 10.57 5.62
N LYS A 163 -7.61 9.63 5.29
CA LYS A 163 -6.15 9.77 5.30
C LYS A 163 -5.53 9.58 3.92
N PHE A 164 -6.32 9.20 2.92
CA PHE A 164 -5.85 9.25 1.54
C PHE A 164 -5.69 10.69 1.08
N THR A 165 -4.85 10.88 0.06
CA THR A 165 -4.55 12.21 -0.47
C THR A 165 -5.43 12.54 -1.69
N PRO A 166 -5.61 13.84 -2.02
CA PRO A 166 -6.42 14.27 -3.16
C PRO A 166 -6.01 13.72 -4.52
N ILE A 167 -4.72 13.40 -4.70
CA ILE A 167 -4.19 12.89 -5.97
C ILE A 167 -4.61 11.44 -6.12
N GLU A 168 -4.36 10.62 -5.10
CA GLU A 168 -4.74 9.20 -5.09
C GLU A 168 -6.26 9.01 -5.22
N LEU A 169 -7.07 9.89 -4.60
CA LEU A 169 -8.53 9.84 -4.78
C LEU A 169 -8.94 10.17 -6.22
N ARG A 170 -8.30 11.17 -6.85
CA ARG A 170 -8.60 11.54 -8.24
C ARG A 170 -8.29 10.43 -9.23
N GLU A 171 -7.22 9.69 -9.01
CA GLU A 171 -6.86 8.53 -9.85
C GLU A 171 -7.94 7.44 -9.84
N MET A 172 -8.74 7.32 -8.78
CA MET A 172 -9.88 6.40 -8.77
C MET A 172 -10.93 6.79 -9.81
N GLY A 173 -11.09 8.09 -10.11
CA GLY A 173 -12.00 8.59 -11.14
C GLY A 173 -11.46 8.41 -12.57
N GLU A 174 -10.21 7.96 -12.74
CA GLU A 174 -9.58 7.70 -14.04
C GLU A 174 -9.57 6.20 -14.39
N LEU A 175 -10.20 5.36 -13.55
CA LEU A 175 -10.33 3.92 -13.79
C LEU A 175 -11.13 3.66 -15.08
N VAL A 176 -10.55 2.88 -15.99
CA VAL A 176 -11.19 2.55 -17.28
C VAL A 176 -12.20 1.40 -17.12
N ASN A 177 -11.99 0.54 -16.13
CA ASN A 177 -12.72 -0.73 -15.95
C ASN A 177 -13.65 -0.75 -14.73
N ALA A 178 -13.82 0.38 -14.03
CA ALA A 178 -14.66 0.45 -12.84
C ALA A 178 -15.21 1.86 -12.64
N ASP A 179 -16.45 1.93 -12.15
CA ASP A 179 -17.08 3.17 -11.69
C ASP A 179 -16.89 3.34 -10.17
N VAL A 180 -16.64 4.57 -9.74
CA VAL A 180 -16.62 4.91 -8.32
C VAL A 180 -18.03 5.28 -7.89
N VAL A 181 -18.61 4.49 -6.99
CA VAL A 181 -19.95 4.73 -6.43
C VAL A 181 -19.81 5.15 -4.97
N ILE A 182 -20.43 6.28 -4.63
CA ILE A 182 -20.53 6.80 -3.27
C ILE A 182 -22.00 7.13 -3.04
N ASP A 183 -22.56 6.66 -1.92
CA ASP A 183 -23.89 7.08 -1.50
C ASP A 183 -23.83 8.57 -1.09
N PRO A 184 -24.62 9.47 -1.68
CA PRO A 184 -24.64 10.88 -1.28
C PRO A 184 -24.88 11.08 0.23
N GLY A 185 -25.63 10.19 0.88
CA GLY A 185 -25.86 10.23 2.33
C GLY A 185 -24.61 9.98 3.16
N GLU A 186 -23.59 9.28 2.61
CA GLU A 186 -22.30 9.09 3.28
C GLU A 186 -21.39 10.33 3.24
N LEU A 187 -21.74 11.32 2.40
CA LEU A 187 -21.03 12.60 2.31
C LEU A 187 -21.61 13.67 3.25
N GLU A 188 -22.80 13.43 3.80
CA GLU A 188 -23.45 14.35 4.72
C GLU A 188 -22.68 14.38 6.05
N LEU A 189 -22.29 15.59 6.46
CA LEU A 189 -21.65 15.80 7.76
C LEU A 189 -22.72 16.01 8.83
N THR A 190 -22.50 15.41 9.99
CA THR A 190 -23.29 15.78 11.17
C THR A 190 -22.91 17.18 11.66
N PRO A 191 -23.78 17.91 12.39
CA PRO A 191 -23.44 19.24 12.92
C PRO A 191 -22.15 19.28 13.75
N ASP A 192 -21.91 18.23 14.54
CA ASP A 192 -20.69 18.07 15.33
C ASP A 192 -19.44 17.90 14.44
N GLU A 193 -19.58 17.26 13.28
CA GLU A 193 -18.50 17.10 12.31
C GLU A 193 -18.23 18.40 11.55
N GLU A 194 -19.26 19.16 11.19
CA GLU A 194 -19.11 20.49 10.57
C GLU A 194 -18.28 21.43 11.47
N GLU A 195 -18.58 21.48 12.77
CA GLU A 195 -17.83 22.30 13.73
C GLU A 195 -16.35 21.87 13.81
N ARG A 196 -16.10 20.55 13.86
CA ARG A 196 -14.73 20.00 13.88
C ARG A 196 -13.98 20.26 12.59
N VAL A 197 -14.65 20.19 11.45
CA VAL A 197 -14.09 20.50 10.14
C VAL A 197 -13.63 21.95 10.12
N VAL A 198 -14.46 22.91 10.56
CA VAL A 198 -14.07 24.33 10.62
C VAL A 198 -12.77 24.54 11.40
N ALA A 199 -12.60 23.84 12.53
CA ALA A 199 -11.41 23.92 13.37
C ALA A 199 -10.17 23.22 12.78
N ASP A 200 -10.33 22.20 11.93
CA ASP A 200 -9.24 21.37 11.40
C ASP A 200 -8.98 21.63 9.91
N ARG A 201 -7.79 22.15 9.60
CA ARG A 201 -7.37 22.45 8.22
C ARG A 201 -7.35 21.20 7.33
N GLN A 202 -6.92 20.05 7.86
CA GLN A 202 -6.85 18.82 7.08
C GLN A 202 -8.25 18.30 6.77
N GLN A 203 -9.18 18.38 7.73
CA GLN A 203 -10.55 17.94 7.52
C GLN A 203 -11.28 18.84 6.50
N ARG A 204 -11.09 20.16 6.55
CA ARG A 204 -11.60 21.06 5.49
C ARG A 204 -11.13 20.67 4.10
N LYS A 205 -9.85 20.36 3.97
CA LYS A 205 -9.28 19.92 2.69
C LYS A 205 -9.92 18.62 2.22
N ASN A 206 -10.20 17.68 3.13
CA ASN A 206 -10.81 16.39 2.79
C ASN A 206 -12.25 16.55 2.30
N VAL A 207 -13.05 17.39 2.96
CA VAL A 207 -14.46 17.62 2.61
C VAL A 207 -14.62 18.41 1.31
N SER A 208 -13.60 19.17 0.90
CA SER A 208 -13.60 19.92 -0.36
C SER A 208 -13.20 19.10 -1.60
N LEU A 209 -12.87 17.81 -1.45
CA LEU A 209 -12.47 16.93 -2.55
C LEU A 209 -13.66 16.45 -3.35
#